data_AF-A0A3A9BSP7-F1
#
_entry.id   AF-A0A3A9BSP7-F1
#
_cell.length_a   1.000
_cell.length_b   1.000
_cell.length_c   1.000
_cell.angle_alpha   90.00
_cell.angle_beta   90.00
_cell.angle_gamma   90.00
#
_symmetry.space_group_name_H-M   'P 1'
#
loop_
_entity.id
_entity.type
_entity.pdbx_description
1 polymer ?
#
loop_
_entity_poly.entity_id
_entity_poly.type
_entity_poly.pdbx_seq_one_letter_code
_entity_poly.pdbx_strand_id
1 'polypeptide(L)' 'MTEGEMLKLSVEEYSRLQGYMLLVEKDSEVYKAMKVRYTELKIILTASGVNLTELDRIKE' A
#
# COMPACT_ATOMS: atom_id res chain seq x y z
N MET A 1 -3.32 -5.51 20.64
CA MET A 1 -3.33 -4.36 19.74
C MET A 1 -4.77 -3.91 19.56
N THR A 2 -5.00 -2.61 19.58
CA THR A 2 -6.31 -2.02 19.29
C THR A 2 -6.53 -1.93 17.78
N GLU A 3 -7.79 -1.76 17.36
CA GLU A 3 -8.13 -1.54 15.96
C GLU A 3 -7.38 -0.33 15.36
N GLY A 4 -7.26 0.76 16.12
CA GLY A 4 -6.51 1.95 15.70
C GLY A 4 -5.01 1.70 15.51
N GLU A 5 -4.40 0.87 16.36
CA GLU A 5 -3.00 0.46 16.20
C GLU A 5 -2.80 -0.41 14.96
N MET A 6 -3.72 -1.34 14.68
CA MET A 6 -3.68 -2.16 13.47
C MET A 6 -3.80 -1.29 12.22
N LEU A 7 -4.75 -0.35 12.20
CA LEU A 7 -4.97 0.55 11.07
C LEU A 7 -3.74 1.44 10.81
N LYS A 8 -3.14 1.99 11.86
CA LYS A 8 -1.90 2.76 11.76
C LYS A 8 -0.79 1.97 11.08
N LEU A 9 -0.58 0.72 11.49
CA LEU A 9 0.44 -0.14 10.88
C LEU A 9 0.16 -0.42 9.41
N SER A 10 -1.09 -0.71 9.05
CA SER A 10 -1.46 -0.92 7.64
C SER A 10 -1.22 0.32 6.78
N VAL A 11 -1.48 1.52 7.30
CA VAL A 11 -1.18 2.78 6.60
C VAL A 11 0.33 2.98 6.43
N GLU A 12 1.12 2.73 7.48
CA GLU A 12 2.59 2.82 7.42
C GLU A 12 3.18 1.81 6.43
N GLU A 13 2.67 0.58 6.40
CA GLU A 13 3.09 -0.46 5.46
C GLU A 13 2.72 -0.10 4.02
N TYR A 14 1.50 0.39 3.78
CA TYR A 14 1.07 0.84 2.47
C TYR A 14 1.94 1.99 1.94
N SER A 15 2.30 2.95 2.80
CA SER A 15 3.23 4.01 2.44
C SER A 15 4.62 3.47 2.11
N ARG A 16 5.17 2.59 2.96
CA ARG A 16 6.52 2.02 2.79
C ARG A 16 6.63 1.19 1.51
N LEU A 17 5.66 0.33 1.26
CA LEU A 17 5.63 -0.54 0.08
C LEU A 17 5.67 0.26 -1.21
N GLN A 18 4.85 1.32 -1.30
CA GLN A 18 4.87 2.22 -2.45
C GLN A 18 6.22 2.92 -2.62
N GLY A 19 6.91 3.23 -1.52
CA GLY A 19 8.28 3.75 -1.56
C GLY A 19 9.24 2.80 -2.26
N TYR A 20 9.14 1.48 -1.99
CA TYR A 20 9.95 0.49 -2.69
C TYR A 20 9.51 0.31 -4.15
N MET A 21 8.21 0.29 -4.42
CA MET A 21 7.69 0.19 -5.79
C MET A 21 8.19 1.33 -6.67
N LEU A 22 8.29 2.56 -6.15
CA LEU A 22 8.82 3.71 -6.89
C LEU A 22 10.32 3.61 -7.23
N LEU A 23 11.07 2.74 -6.53
CA LEU A 23 12.51 2.55 -6.73
C LEU A 23 12.85 1.36 -7.63
N VAL A 24 11.85 0.55 -7.98
CA VAL A 24 12.03 -0.69 -8.74
C VAL A 24 11.47 -0.51 -10.15
N GLU A 25 12.09 -1.16 -11.13
CA GLU A 25 11.61 -1.17 -12.51
C GLU A 25 10.20 -1.79 -12.60
N LYS A 26 9.24 -1.06 -13.17
CA LYS A 26 7.81 -1.38 -13.17
C LYS A 26 7.44 -2.76 -13.72
N ASP A 27 8.21 -3.27 -14.68
CA ASP A 27 7.91 -4.57 -15.31
C ASP A 27 8.71 -5.74 -14.71
N SER A 28 9.54 -5.48 -13.69
CA SER A 28 10.29 -6.52 -13.01
C SER A 28 9.36 -7.46 -12.21
N GLU A 29 9.79 -8.71 -12.05
CA GLU A 29 9.10 -9.68 -11.18
C GLU A 29 8.99 -9.19 -9.73
N VAL A 30 9.96 -8.40 -9.27
CA VAL A 30 9.94 -7.76 -7.96
C VAL A 30 8.79 -6.76 -7.84
N TYR A 31 8.63 -5.88 -8.85
CA TYR A 31 7.53 -4.92 -8.87
C TYR A 31 6.17 -5.62 -8.90
N LYS A 32 6.02 -6.65 -9.75
CA LYS A 32 4.78 -7.44 -9.83
C LYS A 32 4.42 -8.08 -8.49
N ALA A 33 5.41 -8.63 -7.78
CA ALA A 33 5.20 -9.19 -6.45
C ALA A 33 4.78 -8.12 -5.43
N MET A 34 5.39 -6.93 -5.46
CA MET A 34 4.99 -5.81 -4.60
C MET A 34 3.57 -5.30 -4.93
N LYS A 35 3.19 -5.28 -6.22
CA LYS A 35 1.87 -4.82 -6.68
C LYS A 35 0.73 -5.67 -6.12
N VAL A 36 0.95 -6.96 -5.89
CA VAL A 36 -0.03 -7.83 -5.19
C VAL A 36 -0.31 -7.29 -3.79
N ARG A 37 0.74 -7.07 -2.99
CA ARG A 37 0.61 -6.54 -1.61
C ARG A 37 0.04 -5.13 -1.57
N TYR A 38 0.41 -4.27 -2.53
CA TYR A 38 -0.14 -2.93 -2.67
C TYR A 38 -1.66 -2.98 -2.90
N THR A 39 -2.12 -3.89 -3.76
CA THR A 39 -3.55 -4.06 -4.08
C THR A 39 -4.33 -4.55 -2.87
N GLU A 40 -3.81 -5.56 -2.16
CA GLU A 40 -4.43 -6.08 -0.94
C GLU A 40 -4.57 -5.01 0.14
N LEU A 41 -3.49 -4.25 0.42
CA LEU A 41 -3.52 -3.16 1.39
C LEU A 41 -4.48 -2.04 0.98
N LYS A 42 -4.51 -1.68 -0.31
CA LYS A 42 -5.45 -0.68 -0.83
C LYS A 42 -6.90 -1.08 -0.60
N ILE A 43 -7.25 -2.34 -0.84
CA ILE A 43 -8.60 -2.89 -0.60
C ILE A 43 -8.93 -2.83 0.89
N ILE A 44 -8.03 -3.31 1.76
CA ILE A 44 -8.23 -3.34 3.21
C ILE A 44 -8.45 -1.91 3.74
N LEU A 45 -7.55 -0.97 3.41
CA LEU A 45 -7.65 0.40 3.88
C LEU A 45 -8.90 1.11 3.38
N THR A 46 -9.31 0.87 2.13
CA THR A 46 -10.55 1.42 1.57
C THR A 46 -11.78 0.84 2.29
N ALA A 47 -11.80 -0.46 2.54
CA ALA A 47 -12.88 -1.11 3.28
C ALA A 47 -12.96 -0.63 4.75
N SER A 48 -11.82 -0.24 5.33
CA SER A 48 -11.73 0.40 6.65
C SER A 48 -12.07 1.90 6.64
N GLY A 49 -12.51 2.46 5.51
CA GLY A 49 -12.93 3.86 5.40
C GLY A 49 -11.78 4.87 5.36
N VAL A 50 -10.55 4.42 5.11
CA VAL A 50 -9.39 5.33 4.97
C VAL A 50 -9.44 6.04 3.63
N ASN A 51 -9.33 7.36 3.64
CA ASN A 51 -9.18 8.14 2.42
C ASN A 51 -7.75 8.00 1.87
N LEU A 52 -7.61 7.34 0.72
CA LEU A 52 -6.31 7.08 0.09
C LEU A 52 -5.88 8.14 -0.94
N THR A 53 -6.65 9.20 -1.16
CA THR A 53 -6.42 10.18 -2.26
C THR A 53 -4.99 10.72 -2.28
N GLU A 54 -4.43 11.07 -1.12
CA GLU A 54 -3.06 11.57 -0.98
C GLU A 54 -2.03 10.46 -0.66
N LEU A 55 -2.51 9.29 -0.22
CA LEU A 55 -1.64 8.16 0.17
C LEU A 55 -1.26 7.28 -1.02
N ASP A 56 -2.08 7.25 -2.07
CA ASP A 56 -1.87 6.45 -3.27
C ASP A 56 -1.01 7.19 -4.31
N ARG A 57 0.25 6.76 -4.41
CA ARG A 57 1.30 7.34 -5.26
C ARG A 57 1.56 6.58 -6.54
N ILE A 58 1.16 5.30 -6.60
CA ILE A 58 1.51 4.43 -7.75
C ILE A 58 0.65 4.76 -8.99
N LYS A 59 -0.57 5.30 -8.81
CA LYS A 59 -1.45 5.89 -9.85
C LYS A 59 -1.42 5.16 -11.20
N GLU A 60 -1.57 3.84 -11.16
CA GLU A 60 -1.70 2.95 -12.32
C GLU A 60 -3.16 2.72 -12.71
#